data_AF-A0A960MZU2-F1
#
_entry.id   AF-A0A960MZU2-F1
#
_cell.length_a   1.000
_cell.length_b   1.000
_cell.length_c   1.000
_cell.angle_alpha   90.00
_cell.angle_beta   90.00
_cell.angle_gamma   90.00
#
_symmetry.space_group_name_H-M   'P 1'
#
loop_
_entity.id
_entity.type
_entity.pdbx_description
1 polymer ?
#
loop_
_entity_poly.entity_id
_entity_poly.type
_entity_poly.pdbx_seq_one_letter_code
_entity_poly.pdbx_strand_id
1 'polypeptide(L)'
;ILPILLFFAGWWFGLPPSEKKAGQDSAAVSGETWTCSMHPQIRQPNPGLCPICNMDLIPLQDDGGGGLREVTVSPEAAALLDLRVSPVVRSHATAEVRLFGRIGHDERRATTITSRVAGRLDRLFVDFTGAQIRKGDHLAEIYSPDLLVSQRELIEAGRAFRSAGNASEPVLDTRRR
;
A
#
# COMPACT_ATOMS: atom_id res chain seq x y z
N ILE A 1 1.20 -49.83 10.46
CA ILE A 1 2.14 -50.25 9.38
C ILE A 1 1.39 -50.93 8.22
N LEU A 2 0.35 -51.73 8.48
CA LEU A 2 -0.48 -52.37 7.44
C LEU A 2 -1.37 -51.45 6.55
N PRO A 3 -1.93 -50.30 7.02
CA PRO A 3 -2.85 -49.52 6.17
C PRO A 3 -2.13 -48.59 5.18
N ILE A 4 -0.83 -48.30 5.37
CA ILE A 4 -0.05 -47.41 4.48
C ILE A 4 0.45 -48.17 3.25
N LEU A 5 0.77 -49.47 3.39
CA LEU A 5 1.19 -50.32 2.27
C LEU A 5 0.06 -50.58 1.25
N LEU A 6 -1.20 -50.69 1.72
CA LEU A 6 -2.35 -50.86 0.83
C LEU A 6 -2.66 -49.60 0.00
N PHE A 7 -2.39 -48.41 0.55
CA PHE A 7 -2.61 -47.15 -0.17
C PHE A 7 -1.58 -46.95 -1.30
N PHE A 8 -0.31 -47.33 -1.09
CA PHE A 8 0.72 -47.22 -2.13
C PHE A 8 0.63 -48.33 -3.20
N ALA A 9 0.20 -49.55 -2.84
CA ALA A 9 -0.04 -50.61 -3.83
C ALA A 9 -1.21 -50.27 -4.78
N GLY A 10 -2.25 -49.60 -4.26
CA GLY A 10 -3.38 -49.13 -5.07
C GLY A 10 -3.04 -48.00 -6.05
N TRP A 11 -2.03 -47.17 -5.73
CA TRP A 11 -1.61 -46.08 -6.60
C TRP A 11 -0.68 -46.53 -7.74
N TRP A 12 0.01 -47.66 -7.57
CA TRP A 12 0.89 -48.23 -8.62
C TRP A 12 0.17 -49.16 -9.61
N PHE A 13 -0.97 -49.76 -9.23
CA PHE A 13 -1.71 -50.71 -10.07
C PHE A 13 -3.05 -50.17 -10.61
N GLY A 14 -3.32 -48.88 -10.41
CA GLY A 14 -4.51 -48.20 -10.91
C GLY A 14 -4.42 -47.89 -12.41
N LEU A 15 -4.63 -48.90 -13.25
CA LEU A 15 -5.00 -48.65 -14.64
C LEU A 15 -6.32 -47.85 -14.65
N PRO A 16 -6.42 -46.77 -15.45
CA PRO A 16 -7.67 -46.05 -15.60
C PRO A 16 -8.75 -47.01 -16.15
N PRO A 17 -10.00 -46.94 -15.67
CA PRO A 17 -11.08 -47.73 -16.23
C PRO A 17 -11.29 -47.33 -17.69
N SER A 18 -11.19 -48.31 -18.59
CA SER A 18 -11.61 -48.18 -19.98
C SER A 18 -13.13 -47.97 -20.00
N GLU A 19 -13.57 -46.72 -20.00
CA GLU A 19 -14.94 -46.37 -20.36
C GLU A 19 -15.22 -46.88 -21.77
N LYS A 20 -16.02 -47.95 -21.84
CA LYS A 20 -16.72 -48.33 -23.06
C LYS A 20 -17.68 -47.20 -23.42
N LYS A 21 -17.26 -46.26 -24.26
CA LYS A 21 -18.21 -45.46 -25.04
C LYS A 21 -18.95 -46.41 -25.97
N ALA A 22 -20.24 -46.55 -25.70
CA ALA A 22 -21.19 -47.14 -26.62
C ALA A 22 -21.00 -46.51 -28.00
N GLY A 23 -20.90 -47.36 -29.02
CA GLY A 23 -20.87 -46.94 -30.41
C GLY A 23 -22.13 -46.13 -30.71
N GLN A 24 -21.94 -44.85 -30.97
CA GLN A 24 -22.72 -44.14 -31.97
C GLN A 24 -21.87 -44.18 -33.23
N ASP A 25 -22.19 -45.13 -34.11
CA ASP A 25 -21.87 -45.03 -35.52
C ASP A 25 -22.67 -43.87 -36.11
N SER A 26 -22.25 -42.64 -35.83
CA SER A 26 -22.44 -41.55 -36.79
C SER A 26 -21.21 -41.58 -37.67
N ALA A 27 -21.35 -42.24 -38.81
CA ALA A 27 -20.48 -42.04 -39.95
C ALA A 27 -20.18 -40.53 -40.04
N ALA A 28 -18.94 -40.14 -39.76
CA ALA A 28 -18.46 -38.81 -40.07
C ALA A 28 -18.48 -38.73 -41.59
N VAL A 29 -19.63 -38.32 -42.12
CA VAL A 29 -19.72 -37.78 -43.46
C VAL A 29 -18.76 -36.59 -43.41
N SER A 30 -17.61 -36.73 -44.06
CA SER A 30 -16.83 -35.58 -44.50
C SER A 30 -17.71 -34.81 -45.49
N GLY A 31 -18.68 -34.09 -44.94
CA GLY A 31 -19.59 -33.26 -45.69
C GLY A 31 -18.80 -32.02 -46.06
N GLU A 32 -18.38 -31.94 -47.31
CA GLU A 32 -17.90 -30.69 -47.88
C GLU A 32 -18.96 -29.63 -47.58
N THR A 33 -18.58 -28.66 -46.74
CA THR A 33 -19.47 -27.55 -46.40
C THR A 33 -19.23 -26.47 -47.42
N TRP A 34 -20.27 -26.00 -48.09
CA TRP A 34 -20.20 -24.99 -49.15
C TRP A 34 -20.61 -23.62 -48.60
N THR A 35 -19.87 -22.57 -48.97
CA THR A 35 -20.12 -21.20 -48.52
C THR A 35 -20.01 -20.17 -49.65
N CYS A 36 -20.62 -19.00 -49.48
CA CYS A 36 -20.54 -17.89 -50.46
C CYS A 36 -19.44 -16.91 -50.05
N SER A 37 -18.59 -16.50 -51.00
CA SER A 37 -17.48 -15.56 -50.79
C SER A 37 -17.89 -14.22 -50.20
N MET A 38 -19.10 -13.75 -50.52
CA MET A 38 -19.66 -12.49 -50.00
C MET A 38 -20.49 -12.66 -48.72
N HIS A 39 -20.99 -13.87 -48.43
CA HIS A 39 -21.85 -14.14 -47.27
C HIS A 39 -21.37 -15.42 -46.53
N PRO A 40 -20.25 -15.33 -45.78
CA PRO A 40 -19.63 -16.50 -45.13
C PRO A 40 -20.48 -17.16 -44.03
N GLN A 41 -21.55 -16.49 -43.60
CA GLN A 41 -22.51 -17.00 -42.62
C GLN A 41 -23.40 -18.12 -43.18
N ILE A 42 -23.52 -18.23 -44.52
CA ILE A 42 -24.29 -19.29 -45.16
C ILE A 42 -23.37 -20.49 -45.36
N ARG A 43 -23.68 -21.58 -44.66
CA ARG A 43 -22.96 -22.87 -44.74
C ARG A 43 -23.96 -23.96 -45.10
N GLN A 44 -23.84 -24.54 -46.28
CA GLN A 44 -24.74 -25.58 -46.79
C GLN A 44 -23.97 -26.89 -47.04
N PRO A 45 -24.58 -28.06 -46.85
CA PRO A 45 -23.91 -29.34 -47.06
C PRO A 45 -23.76 -29.72 -48.55
N ASN A 46 -24.41 -28.99 -49.46
CA ASN A 46 -24.48 -29.33 -50.89
C ASN A 46 -24.10 -28.11 -51.76
N PRO A 47 -23.57 -28.32 -52.99
CA PRO A 47 -23.35 -27.25 -53.95
C PRO A 47 -24.69 -26.66 -54.42
N GLY A 48 -24.72 -25.34 -54.62
CA GLY A 48 -25.93 -24.63 -55.01
C GLY A 48 -25.74 -23.12 -55.09
N LEU A 49 -26.85 -22.40 -55.25
CA LEU A 49 -26.88 -20.94 -55.30
C LEU A 49 -27.10 -20.36 -53.90
N CYS A 50 -26.38 -19.29 -53.59
CA CYS A 50 -26.55 -18.53 -52.35
C CYS A 50 -27.95 -17.87 -52.30
N PRO A 51 -28.76 -18.07 -51.25
CA PRO A 51 -30.12 -17.53 -51.17
C PRO A 51 -30.20 -16.00 -51.01
N ILE A 52 -29.08 -15.34 -50.73
CA ILE A 52 -29.03 -13.87 -50.56
C ILE A 52 -28.60 -13.17 -51.85
N CYS A 53 -27.52 -13.65 -52.48
CA CYS A 53 -26.92 -12.98 -53.63
C CYS A 53 -26.96 -13.80 -54.92
N ASN A 54 -27.55 -15.00 -54.88
CA ASN A 54 -27.79 -15.86 -56.03
C ASN A 54 -26.53 -16.18 -56.86
N MET A 55 -25.36 -16.21 -56.20
CA MET A 55 -24.08 -16.65 -56.75
C MET A 55 -23.77 -18.08 -56.31
N ASP A 56 -22.95 -18.79 -57.07
CA ASP A 56 -22.55 -20.17 -56.77
C ASP A 56 -21.79 -20.27 -55.44
N LEU A 57 -22.10 -21.30 -54.66
CA LEU A 57 -21.37 -21.64 -53.44
C LEU A 57 -20.04 -22.32 -53.80
N ILE A 58 -19.03 -22.11 -52.96
CA ILE A 58 -17.66 -22.60 -53.11
C ILE A 58 -17.36 -23.54 -51.93
N PRO A 59 -16.61 -24.65 -52.12
CA PRO A 59 -16.33 -25.58 -51.02
C PRO A 59 -15.43 -24.90 -49.98
N LEU A 60 -15.84 -24.96 -48.71
CA LEU A 60 -15.08 -24.49 -47.58
C LEU A 60 -14.01 -25.55 -47.25
N GLN A 61 -12.75 -25.17 -47.42
CA GLN A 61 -11.63 -25.94 -46.91
C GLN A 61 -11.53 -25.66 -45.41
N ASP A 62 -11.97 -26.62 -44.61
CA ASP A 62 -11.77 -26.60 -43.16
C ASP A 62 -10.37 -27.15 -42.88
N ASP A 63 -9.41 -26.26 -42.62
CA ASP A 63 -8.10 -26.61 -42.07
C ASP A 63 -8.28 -26.96 -40.59
N GLY A 64 -9.02 -28.05 -40.37
CA GLY A 64 -9.53 -28.47 -39.07
C GLY A 64 -8.43 -28.49 -38.00
N GLY A 65 -8.70 -27.77 -36.90
CA GLY A 65 -7.82 -27.84 -35.74
C GLY A 65 -8.11 -26.87 -34.60
N GLY A 66 -8.85 -25.79 -34.81
CA GLY A 66 -9.09 -24.82 -33.75
C GLY A 66 -10.17 -25.27 -32.76
N GLY A 67 -9.82 -25.57 -31.51
CA GLY A 67 -10.80 -25.72 -30.43
C GLY A 67 -11.57 -24.40 -30.18
N LEU A 68 -12.64 -24.43 -29.37
CA LEU A 68 -13.48 -23.25 -29.06
C LEU A 68 -12.70 -22.05 -28.44
N ARG A 69 -11.44 -22.25 -28.05
CA ARG A 69 -10.53 -21.23 -27.49
C ARG A 69 -9.27 -20.99 -28.33
N GLU A 70 -9.24 -21.50 -29.55
CA GLU A 70 -8.11 -21.40 -30.46
C GLU A 70 -8.57 -20.72 -31.76
N VAL A 71 -7.79 -19.73 -32.19
CA VAL A 71 -8.05 -19.01 -33.43
C VAL A 71 -6.90 -19.28 -34.36
N THR A 72 -7.18 -20.02 -35.42
CA THR A 72 -6.23 -20.29 -36.50
C THR A 72 -6.26 -19.14 -37.50
N VAL A 73 -5.09 -18.68 -37.93
CA VAL A 73 -4.95 -17.60 -38.91
C VAL A 73 -3.94 -18.02 -39.96
N SER A 74 -4.28 -17.85 -41.24
CA SER A 74 -3.33 -18.14 -42.33
C SER A 74 -2.19 -17.10 -42.36
N PRO A 75 -1.02 -17.45 -42.92
CA PRO A 75 0.12 -16.52 -43.00
C PRO A 75 -0.21 -15.22 -43.75
N GLU A 76 -1.05 -15.28 -44.79
CA GLU A 76 -1.48 -14.13 -45.59
C GLU A 76 -2.43 -13.24 -44.80
N ALA A 77 -3.37 -13.85 -44.07
CA ALA A 77 -4.28 -13.13 -43.18
C ALA A 77 -3.50 -12.45 -42.05
N ALA A 78 -2.52 -13.13 -41.44
CA ALA A 78 -1.66 -12.54 -40.41
C ALA A 78 -0.84 -11.34 -40.95
N ALA A 79 -0.36 -11.42 -42.19
CA ALA A 79 0.36 -10.33 -42.85
C ALA A 79 -0.55 -9.14 -43.17
N LEU A 80 -1.77 -9.38 -43.65
CA LEU A 80 -2.77 -8.32 -43.88
C LEU A 80 -3.22 -7.65 -42.58
N LEU A 81 -3.22 -8.39 -41.47
CA LEU A 81 -3.58 -7.89 -40.14
C LEU A 81 -2.43 -7.18 -39.39
N ASP A 82 -1.22 -7.12 -39.95
CA ASP A 82 0.03 -6.66 -39.30
C ASP A 82 0.21 -7.25 -37.89
N LEU A 83 0.05 -8.57 -37.78
CA LEU A 83 0.08 -9.25 -36.49
C LEU A 83 1.49 -9.22 -35.90
N ARG A 84 1.66 -8.56 -34.74
CA ARG A 84 2.92 -8.49 -33.99
C ARG A 84 2.82 -9.24 -32.68
N VAL A 85 3.83 -10.06 -32.40
CA VAL A 85 3.95 -10.79 -31.13
C VAL A 85 5.22 -10.36 -30.40
N SER A 86 5.16 -10.37 -29.07
CA SER A 86 6.33 -10.19 -28.20
C SER A 86 6.31 -11.30 -27.15
N PRO A 87 7.46 -11.95 -26.87
CA PRO A 87 7.52 -12.96 -25.82
C PRO A 87 7.20 -12.35 -24.46
N VAL A 88 6.50 -13.11 -23.62
CA VAL A 88 6.22 -12.71 -22.24
C VAL A 88 7.46 -12.98 -21.39
N VAL A 89 8.01 -11.93 -20.78
CA VAL A 89 9.21 -12.02 -19.92
C VAL A 89 8.88 -11.50 -18.53
N ARG A 90 9.34 -12.20 -17.49
CA ARG A 90 9.28 -11.70 -16.11
C ARG A 90 10.43 -10.73 -15.86
N SER A 91 10.12 -9.52 -15.42
CA SER A 91 11.12 -8.49 -15.11
C SER A 91 10.66 -7.61 -13.94
N HIS A 92 11.58 -6.86 -13.35
CA HIS A 92 11.24 -5.88 -12.31
C HIS A 92 10.57 -4.67 -12.94
N ALA A 93 9.32 -4.39 -12.54
CA ALA A 93 8.61 -3.20 -12.96
C ALA A 93 9.00 -2.02 -12.05
N THR A 94 9.63 -1.01 -12.62
CA THR A 94 9.91 0.27 -11.95
C THR A 94 8.98 1.34 -12.51
N ALA A 95 8.30 2.08 -11.64
CA ALA A 95 7.54 3.26 -12.01
C ALA A 95 8.19 4.50 -11.39
N GLU A 96 8.50 5.50 -12.21
CA GLU A 96 8.91 6.81 -11.71
C GLU A 96 7.65 7.57 -11.25
N VAL A 97 7.53 7.82 -9.95
CA VAL A 97 6.42 8.59 -9.39
C VAL A 97 6.96 9.96 -8.96
N ARG A 98 6.41 11.03 -9.53
CA ARG A 98 6.72 12.39 -9.14
C ARG A 98 5.75 12.84 -8.05
N LEU A 99 6.29 13.21 -6.90
CA LEU A 99 5.54 13.64 -5.73
C LEU A 99 5.89 15.08 -5.39
N PHE A 100 4.90 15.82 -4.88
CA PHE A 100 5.11 17.13 -4.30
C PHE A 100 5.25 17.00 -2.78
N GLY A 101 6.19 17.75 -2.20
CA GLY A 101 6.41 17.81 -0.77
C GLY A 101 6.29 19.23 -0.24
N ARG A 102 6.14 19.37 1.07
CA ARG A 102 6.17 20.66 1.77
C ARG A 102 7.30 20.67 2.80
N ILE A 103 7.99 21.80 2.91
CA ILE A 103 8.95 22.04 3.99
C ILE A 103 8.15 22.37 5.26
N GLY A 104 8.31 21.53 6.28
CA GLY A 104 7.73 21.72 7.61
C GLY A 104 8.80 22.16 8.62
N HIS A 105 8.35 22.62 9.79
CA HIS A 105 9.24 22.83 10.93
C HIS A 105 9.60 21.47 11.55
N ASP A 106 10.81 21.32 12.08
CA ASP A 106 11.18 20.15 12.88
C ASP A 106 10.50 20.27 14.24
N GLU A 107 9.40 19.53 14.43
CA GLU A 107 8.61 19.54 15.67
C GLU A 107 9.44 19.15 16.90
N ARG A 108 10.53 18.39 16.72
CA ARG A 108 11.45 18.03 17.82
C ARG A 108 12.27 19.20 18.32
N ARG A 109 12.39 20.27 17.52
CA ARG A 109 13.09 21.51 17.86
C ARG A 109 12.14 22.61 18.32
N ALA A 110 10.83 22.33 18.39
CA ALA A 110 9.88 23.24 18.99
C ALA A 110 9.96 23.15 20.51
N THR A 111 10.02 24.29 21.19
CA THR A 111 10.06 24.35 22.66
C THR A 111 9.13 25.45 23.13
N THR A 112 8.30 25.12 24.13
CA THR A 112 7.40 26.08 24.77
C THR A 112 8.01 26.51 26.10
N ILE A 113 8.22 27.80 26.28
CA ILE A 113 8.74 28.37 27.52
C ILE A 113 7.56 28.93 28.31
N THR A 114 7.34 28.40 29.51
CA THR A 114 6.30 28.85 30.44
C THR A 114 6.93 29.52 31.66
N SER A 115 6.22 30.50 32.23
CA SER A 115 6.63 31.04 33.53
C SER A 115 6.40 30.00 34.61
N ARG A 116 7.37 29.82 35.50
CA ARG A 116 7.25 28.94 36.69
C ARG A 116 6.50 29.61 37.84
N VAL A 117 6.34 30.92 37.78
CA VAL A 117 5.68 31.72 38.82
C VAL A 117 4.61 32.60 38.20
N ALA A 118 3.54 32.85 38.94
CA ALA A 118 2.55 33.84 38.57
C ALA A 118 3.13 35.25 38.77
N GLY A 119 2.82 36.17 37.87
CA GLY A 119 3.34 37.53 37.93
C GLY A 119 2.81 38.42 36.82
N ARG A 120 3.12 39.72 36.93
CA ARG A 120 2.84 40.74 35.92
C ARG A 120 4.02 40.83 34.97
N LEU A 121 3.75 40.92 33.66
CA LEU A 121 4.78 41.23 32.66
C LEU A 121 5.20 42.69 32.80
N ASP A 122 6.49 42.94 33.00
CA ASP A 122 7.07 44.29 33.06
C ASP A 122 7.63 44.72 31.70
N ARG A 123 8.29 43.80 30.98
CA ARG A 123 8.83 44.06 29.64
C ARG A 123 8.73 42.81 28.78
N LEU A 124 8.40 43.00 27.50
CA LEU A 124 8.38 41.95 26.49
C LEU A 124 9.42 42.31 25.42
N PHE A 125 10.44 41.48 25.26
CA PHE A 125 11.51 41.71 24.29
C PHE A 125 11.18 41.12 22.91
N VAL A 126 10.29 40.13 22.88
CA VAL A 126 9.80 39.48 21.66
C VAL A 126 8.28 39.60 21.62
N ASP A 127 7.79 40.54 20.82
CA ASP A 127 6.39 40.96 20.79
C ASP A 127 5.61 40.49 19.55
N PHE A 128 6.26 39.80 18.61
CA PHE A 128 5.61 39.25 17.41
C PHE A 128 6.06 37.83 17.04
N THR A 129 5.22 37.13 16.29
CA THR A 129 5.48 35.76 15.82
C THR A 129 6.43 35.76 14.62
N GLY A 130 7.41 34.85 14.63
CA GLY A 130 8.44 34.77 13.58
C GLY A 130 9.68 35.64 13.84
N ALA A 131 9.74 36.34 14.97
CA ALA A 131 10.96 36.99 15.43
C ALA A 131 12.11 35.96 15.54
N GLN A 132 13.27 36.29 14.97
CA GLN A 132 14.46 35.45 15.09
C GLN A 132 15.09 35.64 16.46
N ILE A 133 15.29 34.52 17.17
CA ILE A 133 15.93 34.49 18.49
C ILE A 133 17.06 33.47 18.52
N ARG A 134 18.01 33.68 19.43
CA ARG A 134 19.10 32.75 19.74
C ARG A 134 18.96 32.24 21.17
N LYS A 135 19.66 31.14 21.44
CA LYS A 135 19.73 30.58 22.79
C LYS A 135 20.40 31.61 23.72
N GLY A 136 19.68 32.02 24.77
CA GLY A 136 20.16 32.98 25.76
C GLY A 136 19.52 34.36 25.64
N ASP A 137 18.78 34.64 24.57
CA ASP A 137 18.10 35.93 24.42
C ASP A 137 16.98 36.08 25.45
N HIS A 138 16.83 37.30 25.97
CA HIS A 138 15.72 37.63 26.87
C HIS A 138 14.41 37.67 26.09
N LEU A 139 13.40 36.94 26.57
CA LEU A 139 12.07 36.92 25.93
C LEU A 139 11.09 37.86 26.64
N ALA A 140 11.07 37.81 27.97
CA ALA A 140 10.22 38.65 28.80
C ALA A 140 10.83 38.86 30.20
N GLU A 141 10.41 39.94 30.85
CA GLU A 141 10.67 40.26 32.25
C GLU A 141 9.35 40.19 33.01
N ILE A 142 9.33 39.39 34.08
CA ILE A 142 8.11 39.10 34.87
C ILE A 142 8.37 39.47 36.33
N TYR A 143 7.50 40.31 36.88
CA TYR A 143 7.46 40.64 38.29
C TYR A 143 6.44 39.75 39.03
N SER A 144 6.91 38.98 40.01
CA SER A 144 6.08 38.11 40.84
C SER A 144 6.01 38.62 42.29
N PRO A 145 4.85 39.14 42.74
CA PRO A 145 4.67 39.56 44.13
C PRO A 145 4.88 38.41 45.12
N ASP A 146 4.31 37.24 44.83
CA ASP A 146 4.40 36.06 45.70
C ASP A 146 5.85 35.62 45.88
N LEU A 147 6.63 35.54 44.80
CA LEU A 147 8.04 35.16 44.87
C LEU A 147 8.84 36.16 45.72
N LEU A 148 8.54 37.45 45.60
CA LEU A 148 9.20 38.50 46.39
C LEU A 148 8.89 38.37 47.88
N VAL A 149 7.63 38.08 48.22
CA VAL A 149 7.21 37.84 49.61
C VAL A 149 7.89 36.59 50.16
N SER A 150 7.79 35.46 49.47
CA SER A 150 8.42 34.21 49.90
C SER A 150 9.94 34.34 50.06
N GLN A 151 10.60 35.09 49.19
CA GLN A 151 12.04 35.36 49.33
C GLN A 151 12.35 36.14 50.61
N ARG A 152 11.57 37.19 50.92
CA ARG A 152 11.74 37.97 52.16
C ARG A 152 11.52 37.09 53.39
N GLU A 153 10.46 36.29 53.39
CA GLU A 153 10.17 35.35 54.48
C GLU A 153 11.31 34.36 54.70
N LEU A 154 11.86 33.78 53.61
CA LEU A 154 13.01 32.87 53.70
C LEU A 154 14.26 33.55 54.29
N ILE A 155 14.54 34.79 53.86
CA ILE A 155 15.67 35.56 54.37
C ILE A 155 15.50 35.83 55.87
N GLU A 156 14.31 36.24 56.31
CA GLU A 156 14.02 36.50 57.72
C GLU A 156 14.07 35.22 58.56
N ALA A 157 13.48 34.12 58.08
CA ALA A 157 13.58 32.82 58.74
C ALA A 157 15.04 32.36 58.89
N GLY A 158 15.87 32.55 57.87
CA GLY A 158 17.29 32.24 57.92
C GLY A 158 18.09 33.12 58.90
N ARG A 159 17.72 34.40 59.04
CA ARG A 159 18.31 35.28 60.07
C ARG A 159 17.90 34.85 61.47
N ALA A 160 16.62 34.57 61.68
CA ALA A 160 16.09 34.10 62.95
C ALA A 160 16.72 32.75 63.38
N PHE A 161 16.95 31.84 62.43
CA PHE A 161 17.63 30.58 62.72
C PHE A 161 19.08 30.78 63.18
N ARG A 162 19.82 31.68 62.51
CA ARG A 162 21.20 32.00 62.91
C ARG A 162 21.27 32.68 64.27
N SER A 163 20.36 33.62 64.57
CA SER A 163 20.32 34.25 65.88
C SER A 163 19.91 33.29 66.99
N ALA A 164 18.99 32.35 66.72
CA ALA A 164 18.61 31.30 67.66
C ALA A 164 19.76 30.32 67.96
N GLY A 165 20.60 29.99 66.97
CA GLY A 165 21.83 29.21 67.17
C GLY A 165 22.79 29.88 68.16
N ASN A 166 23.02 31.18 68.02
CA ASN A 166 23.86 31.97 68.92
C ASN A 166 23.20 32.22 70.31
N ALA A 167 21.86 32.22 70.38
CA ALA A 167 21.12 32.39 71.64
C ALA A 167 20.97 31.09 72.45
N SER A 168 21.49 29.95 71.97
CA SER A 168 21.45 28.68 72.71
C SER A 168 22.58 28.53 73.75
N GLU A 169 23.60 29.40 73.70
CA GLU A 169 24.72 29.40 74.65
C GLU A 169 24.32 29.84 76.09
N PRO A 170 23.49 30.88 76.31
CA PRO A 170 23.05 31.27 77.66
C PRO A 170 21.95 30.35 78.24
N VAL A 171 21.19 29.66 77.39
CA VAL A 171 20.06 28.81 77.82
C VAL A 171 20.53 27.45 78.36
N LEU A 172 21.75 27.01 78.00
CA LEU A 172 22.36 25.82 78.58
C LEU A 172 22.94 26.07 79.98
N ASP A 173 23.19 27.33 80.35
CA ASP A 173 23.73 27.71 81.66
C ASP A 173 22.64 27.78 82.76
N THR A 174 21.40 28.13 82.40
CA THR A 174 20.27 28.18 83.36
C THR A 174 19.79 26.81 83.84
N ARG A 175 20.21 25.71 83.20
CA ARG A 175 19.93 24.34 83.64
C ARG A 175 20.98 23.78 84.62
N ARG A 176 22.04 24.54 84.93
CA ARG A 176 23.14 24.14 85.83
C ARG A 176 23.08 24.78 87.23
N ARG A 177 21.98 25.42 87.62
CA ARG A 177 21.76 25.91 88.99
C ARG A 177 20.63 25.16 89.68
#